data_AF-A0AAU8MN53-F1
#
_entry.id   AF-A0AAU8MN53-F1
#
_cell.length_a   1.000
_cell.length_b   1.000
_cell.length_c   1.000
_cell.angle_alpha   90.00
_cell.angle_beta   90.00
_cell.angle_gamma   90.00
#
_symmetry.space_group_name_H-M   'P 1'
#
loop_
_entity.id
_entity.type
_entity.pdbx_description
1 polymer ?
#
loop_
_entity_poly.entity_id
_entity_poly.type
_entity_poly.pdbx_seq_one_letter_code
_entity_poly.pdbx_strand_id
1 'polypeptide(L)'
;MAAKFKKTAKKSTGKSGAKRGADKPGAQEQAERLSKTLSESAQQIWLAGVGAFGRAQAEGTKLFEGLVKEGLNLEQTARKFTGGQAGALRDAVESKVGQARERASDTWDRLEKVFEDRVQRALVKLGVPGRDDLNELSERVESLTRELRRQGGAPASRKAPAKAAAQPKPKKAAAAKKPRKSIAKPKPPVAP
;
A
#
# COMPACT_ATOMS: atom_id res chain seq x y z
N MET A 1 41.28 24.82 -47.87
CA MET A 1 41.31 24.04 -49.12
C MET A 1 39.88 23.69 -49.49
N ALA A 2 39.40 24.28 -50.58
CA ALA A 2 38.11 24.02 -51.20
C ALA A 2 38.22 22.88 -52.22
N ALA A 3 37.12 22.16 -52.44
CA ALA A 3 36.70 21.40 -53.64
C ALA A 3 36.00 20.09 -53.25
N LYS A 4 34.91 19.59 -53.85
CA LYS A 4 34.16 20.01 -55.04
C LYS A 4 32.81 19.27 -55.02
N PHE A 5 31.76 20.01 -55.36
CA PHE A 5 30.46 19.53 -55.80
C PHE A 5 30.59 18.67 -57.07
N LYS A 6 29.86 17.56 -57.19
CA LYS A 6 29.36 17.09 -58.50
C LYS A 6 27.99 16.42 -58.38
N LYS A 7 27.01 17.13 -58.92
CA LYS A 7 25.63 16.78 -59.20
C LYS A 7 25.55 15.87 -60.42
N THR A 8 24.76 14.79 -60.34
CA THR A 8 24.08 14.21 -61.51
C THR A 8 22.70 13.73 -61.08
N ALA A 9 21.69 14.42 -61.59
CA ALA A 9 20.30 13.99 -61.56
C ALA A 9 20.10 12.77 -62.48
N LYS A 10 19.27 11.82 -62.06
CA LYS A 10 18.54 10.98 -63.01
C LYS A 10 17.13 10.71 -62.48
N LYS A 11 16.19 11.50 -63.00
CA LYS A 11 14.76 11.22 -63.00
C LYS A 11 14.51 10.09 -64.00
N SER A 12 13.84 9.03 -63.58
CA SER A 12 13.05 8.18 -64.48
C SER A 12 11.72 7.84 -63.82
N THR A 13 10.72 8.64 -64.16
CA THR A 13 9.31 8.26 -64.13
C THR A 13 9.03 7.26 -65.26
N GLY A 14 8.40 6.13 -64.94
CA GLY A 14 7.87 5.13 -65.87
C GLY A 14 7.55 3.83 -65.10
N LYS A 15 6.37 3.69 -64.50
CA LYS A 15 5.08 3.24 -65.08
C LYS A 15 4.87 1.73 -64.88
N SER A 16 3.77 1.45 -64.17
CA SER A 16 2.90 0.26 -64.24
C SER A 16 3.38 -1.03 -63.57
N GLY A 17 2.63 -1.40 -62.53
CA GLY A 17 2.67 -2.71 -61.90
C GLY A 17 1.68 -2.77 -60.74
N ALA A 18 0.39 -2.58 -61.02
CA ALA A 18 -0.64 -2.94 -60.06
C ALA A 18 -0.58 -4.45 -59.80
N LYS A 19 -0.16 -4.86 -58.60
CA LYS A 19 -0.50 -6.18 -58.06
C LYS A 19 -0.80 -6.04 -56.57
N ARG A 20 -2.05 -6.38 -56.27
CA ARG A 20 -2.66 -6.62 -54.96
C ARG A 20 -1.75 -7.40 -54.01
N GLY A 21 -1.91 -7.15 -52.72
CA GLY A 21 -1.59 -8.14 -51.69
C GLY A 21 -0.99 -7.52 -50.46
N ALA A 22 -1.70 -7.63 -49.34
CA ALA A 22 -1.26 -7.22 -48.03
C ALA A 22 -0.06 -8.06 -47.58
N ASP A 23 1.03 -7.41 -47.18
CA ASP A 23 2.08 -8.03 -46.37
C ASP A 23 2.49 -7.03 -45.28
N LYS A 24 1.60 -6.90 -44.29
CA LYS A 24 1.99 -6.48 -42.94
C LYS A 24 2.38 -7.78 -42.24
N PRO A 25 3.64 -8.00 -41.84
CA PRO A 25 3.94 -9.14 -40.97
C PRO A 25 3.10 -8.99 -39.70
N GLY A 26 2.29 -10.01 -39.43
CA GLY A 26 1.07 -9.91 -38.65
C GLY A 26 1.29 -9.32 -37.26
N ALA A 27 0.45 -8.34 -36.91
CA ALA A 27 0.36 -7.82 -35.55
C ALA A 27 0.13 -8.93 -34.51
N GLN A 28 -0.49 -10.04 -34.91
CA GLN A 28 -0.66 -11.25 -34.08
C GLN A 28 0.66 -12.00 -33.82
N GLU A 29 1.52 -12.14 -34.82
CA GLU A 29 2.82 -12.82 -34.66
C GLU A 29 3.78 -11.99 -33.80
N GLN A 30 3.68 -10.66 -33.91
CA GLN A 30 4.37 -9.73 -33.03
C GLN A 30 3.81 -9.81 -31.59
N ALA A 31 2.48 -9.89 -31.42
CA ALA A 31 1.86 -10.04 -30.11
C ALA A 31 2.23 -11.36 -29.42
N GLU A 32 2.32 -12.47 -30.16
CA GLU A 32 2.79 -13.75 -29.60
C GLU A 32 4.26 -13.74 -29.21
N ARG A 33 5.11 -13.07 -29.99
CA ARG A 33 6.53 -12.90 -29.62
C ARG A 33 6.66 -12.03 -28.37
N LEU A 34 5.89 -10.95 -28.28
CA LEU A 34 5.86 -10.08 -27.11
C LEU A 34 5.35 -10.83 -25.87
N SER A 35 4.27 -11.60 -25.96
CA SER A 35 3.75 -12.37 -24.84
C SER A 35 4.70 -13.47 -24.37
N LYS A 36 5.45 -14.11 -25.28
CA LYS A 36 6.52 -15.06 -24.94
C LYS A 36 7.66 -14.38 -24.20
N THR A 37 8.16 -13.26 -24.70
CA THR A 37 9.24 -12.50 -24.03
C THR A 37 8.80 -11.96 -22.67
N LEU A 38 7.54 -11.54 -22.53
CA LEU A 38 7.00 -11.05 -21.27
C LEU A 38 6.82 -12.17 -20.25
N SER A 39 6.39 -13.35 -20.70
CA SER A 39 6.28 -14.56 -19.85
C SER A 39 7.66 -15.04 -19.40
N GLU A 40 8.64 -15.09 -20.30
CA GLU A 40 10.03 -15.45 -20.00
C GLU A 40 10.64 -14.47 -18.99
N SER A 41 10.44 -13.16 -19.19
CA SER A 41 10.92 -12.13 -18.26
C SER A 41 10.21 -12.20 -16.91
N ALA A 42 8.90 -12.46 -16.88
CA ALA A 42 8.15 -12.63 -15.63
C ALA A 42 8.63 -13.86 -14.85
N GLN A 43 8.94 -14.96 -15.54
CA GLN A 43 9.51 -16.16 -14.94
C GLN A 43 10.89 -15.90 -14.33
N GLN A 44 11.75 -15.16 -15.03
CA GLN A 44 13.07 -14.77 -14.52
C GLN A 44 12.96 -13.86 -13.30
N ILE A 45 12.07 -12.86 -13.34
CA ILE A 45 11.83 -11.96 -12.20
C ILE A 45 11.27 -12.75 -11.00
N TRP A 46 10.39 -13.72 -11.23
CA TRP A 46 9.84 -14.57 -10.18
C TRP A 46 10.90 -15.48 -9.55
N LEU A 47 11.69 -16.18 -10.37
CA LEU A 47 12.77 -17.04 -9.90
C LEU A 47 13.85 -16.24 -9.15
N ALA A 48 14.18 -15.04 -9.64
CA ALA A 48 15.07 -14.12 -8.95
C ALA A 48 14.49 -13.65 -7.62
N GLY A 49 13.19 -13.35 -7.56
CA GLY A 49 12.50 -12.98 -6.33
C GLY A 49 12.49 -14.10 -5.29
N VAL A 50 12.15 -15.33 -5.71
CA VAL A 50 12.13 -16.51 -4.82
C VAL A 50 13.54 -16.91 -4.37
N GLY A 51 14.53 -16.83 -5.27
CA GLY A 51 15.93 -17.10 -4.94
C GLY A 51 16.53 -16.06 -3.98
N ALA A 52 16.23 -14.78 -4.21
CA ALA A 52 16.65 -13.69 -3.31
C ALA A 52 15.96 -13.79 -1.94
N PHE A 53 14.68 -14.15 -1.89
CA PHE A 53 13.96 -14.38 -0.63
C PHE A 53 14.56 -15.56 0.16
N GLY A 54 14.86 -16.68 -0.51
CA GLY A 54 15.54 -17.82 0.13
C GLY A 54 16.92 -17.45 0.66
N ARG A 55 17.69 -16.64 -0.08
CA ARG A 55 18.99 -16.13 0.39
C ARG A 55 18.85 -15.19 1.58
N ALA A 56 17.88 -14.28 1.55
CA ALA A 56 17.57 -13.36 2.65
C ALA A 56 17.10 -14.10 3.91
N GLN A 57 16.36 -15.21 3.79
CA GLN A 57 16.04 -16.06 4.95
C GLN A 57 17.29 -16.70 5.57
N ALA A 58 18.16 -17.28 4.75
CA ALA A 58 19.39 -17.94 5.23
C ALA A 58 20.38 -16.94 5.87
N GLU A 59 20.50 -15.74 5.30
CA GLU A 59 21.32 -14.66 5.84
C GLU A 59 20.64 -13.98 7.06
N GLY A 60 19.31 -13.87 7.06
CA GLY A 60 18.50 -13.30 8.13
C GLY A 60 18.61 -14.06 9.45
N THR A 61 18.60 -15.40 9.42
CA THR A 61 18.80 -16.23 10.62
C THR A 61 20.20 -16.02 11.22
N LYS A 62 21.24 -15.92 10.38
CA LYS A 62 22.62 -15.66 10.84
C LYS A 62 22.77 -14.27 11.45
N LEU A 63 22.15 -13.26 10.84
CA LEU A 63 22.10 -11.90 11.38
C LEU A 63 21.39 -11.88 12.74
N PHE A 64 20.27 -12.59 12.88
CA PHE A 64 19.55 -12.72 14.14
C PHE A 64 20.40 -13.40 15.23
N GLU A 65 21.02 -14.54 14.93
CA GLU A 65 21.93 -15.23 15.86
C GLU A 65 23.10 -14.34 16.30
N GLY A 66 23.65 -13.56 15.36
CA GLY A 66 24.68 -12.56 15.63
C GLY A 66 24.19 -11.49 16.61
N LEU A 67 23.02 -10.91 16.34
CA LEU A 67 22.39 -9.90 17.21
C LEU A 67 22.08 -10.45 18.61
N VAL A 68 21.60 -11.70 18.70
CA VAL A 68 21.35 -12.35 20.00
C VAL A 68 22.66 -12.54 20.77
N LYS A 69 23.73 -12.99 20.09
CA LYS A 69 25.05 -13.15 20.71
C LYS A 69 25.63 -11.82 21.18
N GLU A 70 25.51 -10.77 20.37
CA GLU A 70 25.91 -9.42 20.74
C GLU A 70 25.06 -8.88 21.90
N GLY A 71 23.76 -9.12 21.91
CA GLY A 71 22.86 -8.75 23.00
C GLY A 71 23.26 -9.41 24.33
N LEU A 72 23.56 -10.71 24.32
CA LEU A 72 24.07 -11.43 25.49
C LEU A 72 25.41 -10.86 25.97
N ASN A 73 26.32 -10.53 25.04
CA ASN A 73 27.62 -9.94 25.38
C ASN A 73 27.48 -8.51 25.92
N LEU A 74 26.57 -7.72 25.35
CA LEU A 74 26.24 -6.37 25.80
C LEU A 74 25.60 -6.41 27.19
N GLU A 75 24.71 -7.36 27.47
CA GLU A 75 24.11 -7.54 28.80
C GLU A 75 25.16 -7.94 29.84
N GLN A 76 26.05 -8.89 29.51
CA GLN A 76 27.17 -9.26 30.39
C GLN A 76 28.12 -8.09 30.65
N THR A 77 28.39 -7.28 29.62
CA THR A 77 29.21 -6.07 29.73
C THR A 77 28.50 -5.00 30.56
N ALA A 78 27.23 -4.74 30.29
CA ALA A 78 26.42 -3.77 31.05
C ALA A 78 26.31 -4.14 32.53
N ARG A 79 26.17 -5.43 32.87
CA ARG A 79 26.20 -5.94 34.25
C ARG A 79 27.55 -5.70 34.94
N LYS A 80 28.66 -5.67 34.20
CA LYS A 80 30.02 -5.41 34.71
C LYS A 80 30.35 -3.92 34.83
N PHE A 81 29.71 -3.06 34.03
CA PHE A 81 30.00 -1.63 33.90
C PHE A 81 29.00 -0.70 34.63
N THR A 82 28.30 -1.18 35.65
CA THR A 82 27.25 -0.43 36.38
C THR A 82 27.73 0.78 37.22
N GLY A 83 28.86 1.40 36.89
CA GLY A 83 29.35 2.63 37.51
C GLY A 83 29.45 3.79 36.52
N GLY A 84 28.64 4.84 36.72
CA GLY A 84 28.82 6.23 36.24
C GLY A 84 28.85 6.51 34.72
N GLN A 85 29.66 5.79 33.93
CA GLN A 85 29.85 6.02 32.49
C GLN A 85 28.76 5.39 31.60
N ALA A 86 27.88 4.56 32.17
CA ALA A 86 26.81 3.88 31.44
C ALA A 86 25.74 4.85 30.86
N GLY A 87 25.53 6.02 31.48
CA GLY A 87 24.53 7.00 31.04
C GLY A 87 24.84 7.59 29.66
N ALA A 88 26.04 8.13 29.48
CA ALA A 88 26.44 8.76 28.22
C ALA A 88 26.54 7.77 27.05
N LEU A 89 27.01 6.54 27.31
CA LEU A 89 26.98 5.49 26.28
C LEU A 89 25.55 5.10 25.91
N ARG A 90 24.65 5.01 26.91
CA ARG A 90 23.25 4.70 26.67
C ARG A 90 22.58 5.76 25.81
N ASP A 91 22.78 7.04 26.10
CA ASP A 91 22.20 8.14 25.31
C ASP A 91 22.71 8.14 23.86
N ALA A 92 24.00 7.87 23.65
CA ALA A 92 24.57 7.76 22.30
C ALA A 92 24.00 6.57 21.51
N VAL A 93 23.80 5.42 22.17
CA VAL A 93 23.17 4.24 21.56
C VAL A 93 21.70 4.51 21.26
N GLU A 94 20.95 5.09 22.20
CA GLU A 94 19.54 5.46 22.04
C GLU A 94 19.35 6.40 20.85
N SER A 95 20.23 7.40 20.69
CA SER A 95 20.21 8.32 19.54
C SER A 95 20.45 7.60 18.21
N LYS A 96 21.44 6.70 18.14
CA LYS A 96 21.72 5.92 16.92
C LYS A 96 20.58 4.97 16.57
N VAL A 97 19.99 4.31 17.57
CA VAL A 97 18.82 3.44 17.39
C VAL A 97 17.63 4.24 16.90
N GLY A 98 17.39 5.44 17.45
CA GLY A 98 16.36 6.36 16.98
C GLY A 98 16.51 6.69 15.49
N GLN A 99 17.70 7.10 15.06
CA GLN A 99 17.98 7.40 13.64
C GLN A 99 17.85 6.18 12.72
N ALA A 100 18.26 5.00 13.19
CA ALA A 100 18.11 3.76 12.43
C ALA A 100 16.63 3.39 12.27
N ARG A 101 15.84 3.57 13.34
CA ARG A 101 14.40 3.32 13.33
C ARG A 101 13.67 4.25 12.37
N GLU A 102 13.99 5.55 12.39
CA GLU A 102 13.38 6.53 11.49
C GLU A 102 13.64 6.18 10.01
N ARG A 103 14.88 5.85 9.65
CA ARG A 103 15.22 5.41 8.28
C ARG A 103 14.59 4.08 7.89
N ALA A 104 14.47 3.16 8.86
CA ALA A 104 13.77 1.89 8.64
C ALA A 104 12.27 2.13 8.40
N SER A 105 11.65 3.04 9.15
CA SER A 105 10.25 3.47 8.96
C SER A 105 10.04 4.07 7.57
N ASP A 106 10.87 5.01 7.13
CA ASP A 106 10.77 5.59 5.79
C ASP A 106 10.88 4.54 4.67
N THR A 107 11.75 3.55 4.87
CA THR A 107 11.93 2.46 3.91
C THR A 107 10.73 1.52 3.92
N TRP A 108 10.16 1.26 5.10
CA TRP A 108 8.96 0.46 5.28
C TRP A 108 7.73 1.13 4.66
N ASP A 109 7.55 2.43 4.83
CA ASP A 109 6.45 3.19 4.23
C ASP A 109 6.50 3.11 2.68
N ARG A 110 7.71 3.12 2.10
CA ARG A 110 7.89 2.89 0.65
C ARG A 110 7.54 1.47 0.24
N LEU A 111 7.90 0.48 1.04
CA LEU A 111 7.54 -0.92 0.81
C LEU A 111 6.02 -1.11 0.89
N GLU A 112 5.35 -0.47 1.84
CA GLU A 112 3.89 -0.46 1.95
C GLU A 112 3.25 0.11 0.69
N LYS A 113 3.75 1.24 0.18
CA LYS A 113 3.26 1.82 -1.07
C LYS A 113 3.42 0.89 -2.27
N VAL A 114 4.58 0.24 -2.42
CA VAL A 114 4.82 -0.71 -3.52
C VAL A 114 3.98 -1.97 -3.38
N PHE A 115 3.76 -2.43 -2.15
CA PHE A 115 2.86 -3.54 -1.87
C PHE A 115 1.42 -3.18 -2.19
N GLU A 116 0.93 -2.01 -1.77
CA GLU A 116 -0.41 -1.51 -2.09
C GLU A 116 -0.59 -1.41 -3.60
N ASP A 117 0.33 -0.79 -4.33
CA ASP A 117 0.30 -0.72 -5.80
C ASP A 117 0.22 -2.11 -6.44
N ARG A 118 0.97 -3.08 -5.89
CA ARG A 118 0.99 -4.46 -6.43
C ARG A 118 -0.31 -5.19 -6.12
N VAL A 119 -0.86 -5.03 -4.92
CA VAL A 119 -2.14 -5.61 -4.50
C VAL A 119 -3.28 -4.99 -5.32
N GLN A 120 -3.31 -3.67 -5.46
CA GLN A 120 -4.27 -2.97 -6.32
C GLN A 120 -4.20 -3.48 -7.77
N ARG A 121 -3.01 -3.61 -8.34
CA ARG A 121 -2.84 -4.14 -9.71
C ARG A 121 -3.33 -5.58 -9.85
N ALA A 122 -3.16 -6.41 -8.82
CA ALA A 122 -3.69 -7.77 -8.81
C ALA A 122 -5.23 -7.78 -8.72
N LEU A 123 -5.81 -6.91 -7.89
CA LEU A 123 -7.26 -6.76 -7.71
C LEU A 123 -7.95 -6.23 -8.98
N VAL A 124 -7.38 -5.22 -9.63
CA VAL A 124 -7.89 -4.69 -10.91
C VAL A 124 -7.90 -5.78 -11.99
N LYS A 125 -6.85 -6.61 -12.05
CA LYS A 125 -6.81 -7.77 -12.96
C LYS A 125 -7.87 -8.83 -12.66
N LEU A 126 -8.33 -8.91 -11.41
CA LEU A 126 -9.40 -9.81 -10.98
C LEU A 126 -10.80 -9.18 -11.13
N GLY A 127 -10.88 -7.93 -11.62
CA GLY A 127 -12.15 -7.22 -11.82
C GLY A 127 -12.73 -6.60 -10.56
N VAL A 128 -11.94 -6.46 -9.49
CA VAL A 128 -12.35 -5.78 -8.26
C VAL A 128 -12.09 -4.26 -8.42
N PRO A 129 -13.12 -3.40 -8.43
CA PRO A 129 -12.96 -1.95 -8.55
C PRO A 129 -12.23 -1.36 -7.33
N GLY A 130 -11.36 -0.38 -7.57
CA GLY A 130 -10.56 0.26 -6.53
C GLY A 130 -11.31 1.36 -5.76
N ARG A 131 -10.65 1.95 -4.75
CA ARG A 131 -11.21 3.07 -3.97
C ARG A 131 -11.42 4.31 -4.84
N ASP A 132 -10.51 4.57 -5.76
CA ASP A 132 -10.61 5.72 -6.66
C ASP A 132 -11.80 5.58 -7.63
N ASP A 133 -12.02 4.37 -8.17
CA ASP A 133 -13.18 4.09 -9.03
C ASP A 133 -14.51 4.27 -8.28
N LEU A 134 -14.56 3.86 -7.00
CA LEU A 134 -15.74 4.06 -6.15
C LEU A 134 -15.98 5.54 -5.83
N ASN A 135 -14.91 6.32 -5.64
CA ASN A 135 -15.02 7.76 -5.41
C ASN A 135 -15.52 8.47 -6.68
N GLU A 136 -14.94 8.16 -7.84
CA GLU A 136 -15.39 8.73 -9.11
C GLU A 136 -16.85 8.36 -9.40
N LEU A 137 -17.25 7.12 -9.13
CA LEU A 137 -18.65 6.70 -9.26
C LEU A 137 -19.55 7.46 -8.28
N SER A 138 -19.11 7.67 -7.04
CA SER A 138 -19.87 8.40 -6.02
C SER A 138 -20.07 9.87 -6.44
N GLU A 139 -19.03 10.53 -6.94
CA GLU A 139 -19.12 11.89 -7.48
C GLU A 139 -20.05 11.98 -8.68
N ARG A 140 -19.97 11.02 -9.62
CA ARG A 140 -20.88 10.93 -10.76
C ARG A 140 -22.32 10.74 -10.30
N VAL A 141 -22.57 9.88 -9.32
CA VAL A 141 -23.91 9.66 -8.74
C VAL A 141 -24.42 10.92 -8.03
N GLU A 142 -23.57 11.66 -7.33
CA GLU A 142 -23.95 12.94 -6.72
C GLU A 142 -24.26 14.02 -7.76
N SER A 143 -23.50 14.08 -8.85
CA SER A 143 -23.79 14.98 -9.98
C SER A 143 -25.13 14.63 -10.62
N LEU A 144 -25.35 13.35 -10.92
CA LEU A 144 -26.60 12.86 -11.49
C LEU A 144 -27.78 13.10 -10.54
N THR A 145 -27.58 12.90 -9.23
CA THR A 145 -28.60 13.17 -8.20
C THR A 145 -28.93 14.66 -8.14
N ARG A 146 -27.94 15.54 -8.31
CA ARG A 146 -28.15 17.00 -8.37
C ARG A 146 -28.90 17.41 -9.63
N GLU A 147 -28.54 16.86 -10.78
CA GLU A 147 -29.22 17.10 -12.06
C GLU A 147 -30.65 16.58 -12.03
N LEU A 148 -30.88 15.39 -11.46
CA LEU A 148 -32.21 14.80 -11.30
C LEU A 148 -33.08 15.65 -10.36
N ARG A 149 -32.52 16.12 -9.23
CA ARG A 149 -33.23 17.05 -8.33
C ARG A 149 -33.55 18.38 -9.01
N ARG A 150 -32.64 18.89 -9.85
CA ARG A 150 -32.87 20.09 -10.68
C ARG A 150 -33.98 19.88 -11.72
N GLN A 151 -34.10 18.67 -12.27
CA GLN A 151 -35.14 18.29 -13.22
C GLN A 151 -36.46 17.86 -12.55
N GLY A 152 -36.60 18.02 -11.23
CA GLY A 152 -37.83 17.73 -10.49
C GLY A 152 -37.97 16.30 -9.98
N GLY A 153 -36.95 15.46 -10.14
CA GLY A 153 -36.88 14.14 -9.52
C GLY A 153 -36.66 14.27 -8.01
N ALA A 154 -37.76 14.29 -7.25
CA ALA A 154 -37.71 14.22 -5.81
C ALA A 154 -37.07 12.89 -5.38
N PRO A 155 -36.13 12.88 -4.40
CA PRO A 155 -35.72 11.61 -3.81
C PRO A 155 -36.98 10.98 -3.21
N ALA A 156 -37.26 9.72 -3.54
CA ALA A 156 -38.18 8.90 -2.77
C ALA A 156 -37.60 8.85 -1.35
N SER A 157 -38.07 9.77 -0.51
CA SER A 157 -37.91 9.74 0.92
C SER A 157 -38.34 8.35 1.34
N ARG A 158 -37.38 7.48 1.66
CA ARG A 158 -37.66 6.33 2.50
C ARG A 158 -38.23 6.93 3.77
N LYS A 159 -39.56 6.87 3.87
CA LYS A 159 -40.32 7.05 5.09
C LYS A 159 -39.55 6.30 6.18
N ALA A 160 -38.85 7.02 7.03
CA ALA A 160 -38.56 6.54 8.36
C ALA A 160 -39.92 6.09 8.93
N PRO A 161 -40.05 4.89 9.48
CA PRO A 161 -41.33 4.46 10.02
C PRO A 161 -41.73 5.47 11.10
N ALA A 162 -42.76 6.25 10.78
CA ALA A 162 -43.39 7.15 11.71
C ALA A 162 -43.82 6.29 12.90
N LYS A 163 -43.22 6.59 14.05
CA LYS A 163 -43.54 6.02 15.35
C LYS A 163 -45.06 6.03 15.53
N ALA A 164 -45.66 4.85 15.34
CA ALA A 164 -47.08 4.66 15.50
C ALA A 164 -47.46 4.95 16.95
N ALA A 165 -48.47 5.82 17.07
CA ALA A 165 -49.48 5.89 18.12
C ALA A 165 -49.06 5.47 19.53
N ALA A 166 -48.95 6.46 20.39
CA ALA A 166 -49.07 6.30 21.83
C ALA A 166 -50.39 5.57 22.16
N GLN A 167 -50.29 4.37 22.72
CA GLN A 167 -51.36 3.77 23.51
C GLN A 167 -51.05 3.98 24.99
N PRO A 168 -51.96 4.52 25.80
CA PRO A 168 -51.78 4.66 27.23
C PRO A 168 -52.21 3.38 27.94
N LYS A 169 -51.44 2.93 28.96
CA LYS A 169 -51.82 2.16 30.17
C LYS A 169 -50.59 1.43 30.77
N PRO A 170 -50.62 1.04 32.05
CA PRO A 170 -50.64 1.86 33.26
C PRO A 170 -49.34 1.68 34.08
N LYS A 171 -49.00 2.68 34.89
CA LYS A 171 -47.85 2.60 35.81
C LYS A 171 -48.11 1.52 36.88
N LYS A 172 -47.27 0.48 36.93
CA LYS A 172 -47.06 -0.33 38.13
C LYS A 172 -45.64 -0.11 38.64
N ALA A 173 -45.58 0.07 39.96
CA ALA A 173 -44.48 0.50 40.78
C ALA A 173 -43.13 -0.21 40.55
N ALA A 174 -42.06 0.58 40.60
CA ALA A 174 -40.76 0.21 41.15
C ALA A 174 -40.08 1.52 41.57
N ALA A 175 -40.18 1.92 42.84
CA ALA A 175 -39.23 1.53 43.89
C ALA A 175 -37.79 1.91 43.53
N ALA A 176 -37.41 3.09 44.05
CA ALA A 176 -36.12 3.45 44.61
C ALA A 176 -34.84 2.93 43.92
N LYS A 177 -34.02 3.89 43.44
CA LYS A 177 -32.71 4.21 44.04
C LYS A 177 -32.07 5.43 43.36
N LYS A 178 -31.81 6.46 44.17
CA LYS A 178 -30.81 7.53 43.98
C LYS A 178 -29.82 7.39 45.17
N PRO A 179 -28.66 8.06 45.20
CA PRO A 179 -27.64 8.23 44.15
C PRO A 179 -26.18 8.18 44.71
N ARG A 180 -25.19 8.45 43.84
CA ARG A 180 -23.90 9.17 44.11
C ARG A 180 -22.75 8.54 44.94
N LYS A 181 -21.62 8.32 44.24
CA LYS A 181 -20.27 8.93 44.39
C LYS A 181 -19.63 9.09 45.79
N SER A 182 -18.52 8.37 46.01
CA SER A 182 -17.30 8.71 46.79
C SER A 182 -16.21 7.72 46.32
N ILE A 183 -15.01 8.07 45.82
CA ILE A 183 -13.81 8.72 46.37
C ILE A 183 -13.42 8.21 47.77
N ALA A 184 -12.44 7.29 47.82
CA ALA A 184 -11.30 7.32 48.75
C ALA A 184 -10.28 6.20 48.47
N LYS A 185 -9.00 6.54 48.65
CA LYS A 185 -7.76 5.76 48.50
C LYS A 185 -7.52 4.87 49.75
N PRO A 186 -6.62 3.86 49.71
CA PRO A 186 -5.45 3.98 50.59
C PRO A 186 -4.11 3.43 50.03
N LYS A 187 -3.02 3.87 50.68
CA LYS A 187 -1.59 3.53 50.52
C LYS A 187 -1.21 2.27 51.35
N PRO A 188 -0.01 1.67 51.14
CA PRO A 188 0.36 0.33 51.63
C PRO A 188 0.98 0.33 53.04
N PRO A 189 1.04 -0.83 53.75
CA PRO A 189 1.79 -0.96 55.00
C PRO A 189 3.23 -1.50 54.81
N VAL A 190 4.10 -1.05 55.72
CA VAL A 190 5.54 -1.33 55.89
C VAL A 190 5.73 -2.47 56.91
N ALA A 191 6.82 -3.24 56.75
CA ALA A 191 7.27 -4.34 57.62
C ALA A 191 7.75 -3.89 59.01
N PRO A 192 8.05 -4.86 59.89
CA PRO A 192 9.34 -4.93 60.55
C PRO A 192 10.22 -6.06 60.01
#